data_AF-A0A3C2CKD8-F1
#
_entry.id   AF-A0A3C2CKD8-F1
#
_cell.length_a   1.000
_cell.length_b   1.000
_cell.length_c   1.000
_cell.angle_alpha   90.00
_cell.angle_beta   90.00
_cell.angle_gamma   90.00
#
_symmetry.space_group_name_H-M   'P 1'
#
loop_
_entity.id
_entity.type
_entity.pdbx_description
1 polymer ?
#
loop_
_entity_poly.entity_id
_entity_poly.type
_entity_poly.pdbx_seq_one_letter_code
_entity_poly.pdbx_strand_id
1 'polypeptide(L)' 'VFAWKGETLEEYWWATQKIFEWEGEGANLILDDGGDATLLVHKGREYEQKGEVPEAQEEDSEEWTVFLETLKKSLDDNP' A
#
# COMPACT_ATOMS: atom_id res chain seq x y z
N VAL A 1 -4.77 -15.86 -0.69
CA VAL A 1 -5.97 -14.99 -0.80
C VAL A 1 -6.09 -14.27 0.52
N PHE A 2 -6.06 -12.94 0.48
CA PHE A 2 -6.16 -12.06 1.63
C PHE A 2 -7.40 -11.22 1.39
N ALA A 3 -8.55 -11.69 1.89
CA ALA A 3 -9.83 -11.01 1.72
C ALA A 3 -10.88 -11.60 2.67
N TRP A 4 -11.70 -10.77 3.31
CA TRP A 4 -12.90 -11.17 4.04
C TRP A 4 -13.98 -10.08 4.00
N LYS A 5 -15.22 -10.45 4.33
CA LYS A 5 -16.32 -9.49 4.36
C LYS A 5 -16.26 -8.69 5.65
N GLY A 6 -16.27 -7.36 5.51
CA GLY A 6 -16.30 -6.43 6.65
C GLY A 6 -14.92 -6.08 7.19
N GLU A 7 -13.92 -6.01 6.30
CA GLU A 7 -12.59 -5.47 6.60
C GLU A 7 -12.67 -4.04 7.13
N THR A 8 -11.75 -3.69 8.04
CA THR A 8 -11.41 -2.28 8.30
C THR A 8 -10.49 -1.75 7.20
N LEU A 9 -10.26 -0.43 7.16
CA LEU A 9 -9.35 0.17 6.17
C LEU A 9 -7.90 -0.33 6.34
N GLU A 10 -7.47 -0.55 7.58
CA GLU A 10 -6.14 -1.10 7.88
C GLU A 10 -6.02 -2.55 7.41
N GLU A 11 -7.07 -3.36 7.58
CA GLU A 11 -7.12 -4.73 7.09
C GLU A 11 -7.10 -4.77 5.55
N TYR A 12 -7.83 -3.87 4.90
CA TYR A 12 -7.84 -3.73 3.44
C TYR A 12 -6.44 -3.40 2.90
N TRP A 13 -5.80 -2.34 3.39
CA TRP A 13 -4.47 -1.96 2.92
C TRP A 13 -3.39 -2.98 3.30
N TRP A 14 -3.52 -3.67 4.43
CA TRP A 14 -2.70 -4.84 4.76
C TRP A 14 -2.86 -5.94 3.71
N ALA A 15 -4.10 -6.28 3.32
CA ALA A 15 -4.36 -7.29 2.31
C ALA A 15 -3.80 -6.88 0.94
N THR A 16 -3.94 -5.60 0.55
CA THR A 16 -3.35 -5.03 -0.68
C THR A 16 -1.82 -5.07 -0.66
N GLN A 17 -1.17 -4.88 0.50
CA GLN A 17 0.27 -5.09 0.60
C GLN A 17 0.64 -6.58 0.45
N LYS A 18 -0.12 -7.47 1.07
CA LYS A 18 0.14 -8.92 1.04
C LYS A 18 0.12 -9.53 -0.35
N ILE A 19 -0.62 -8.98 -1.31
CA ILE A 19 -0.61 -9.50 -2.69
C ILE A 19 0.72 -9.23 -3.43
N PHE A 20 1.60 -8.39 -2.90
CA PHE A 20 2.93 -8.11 -3.43
C PHE A 20 4.06 -8.85 -2.70
N GLU A 21 3.77 -9.63 -1.66
CA GLU A 21 4.75 -10.46 -0.97
C GLU A 21 4.90 -11.82 -1.68
N TRP A 22 5.89 -11.91 -2.58
CA TRP A 22 6.21 -13.14 -3.33
C TRP A 22 7.55 -13.72 -2.88
N GLU A 23 7.64 -15.06 -2.84
CA GLU A 23 8.92 -15.73 -2.64
C GLU A 23 9.74 -15.67 -3.95
N GLY A 24 10.86 -14.94 -3.93
CA GLY A 24 11.75 -14.81 -5.08
C GLY A 24 11.42 -13.61 -5.97
N GLU A 25 11.12 -13.85 -7.24
CA GLU A 25 10.75 -12.77 -8.17
C GLU A 25 9.36 -12.22 -7.82
N GLY A 26 9.25 -10.89 -7.72
CA GLY A 26 8.01 -10.19 -7.44
C GLY A 26 6.95 -10.33 -8.53
N ALA A 27 5.77 -9.74 -8.29
CA ALA A 27 4.69 -9.71 -9.27
C ALA A 27 5.15 -9.13 -10.62
N ASN A 28 4.82 -9.82 -11.71
CA ASN A 28 5.14 -9.38 -13.09
C ASN A 28 3.90 -8.90 -13.88
N LEU A 29 2.71 -9.04 -13.31
CA LEU A 29 1.44 -8.60 -13.86
C LEU A 29 0.50 -8.22 -12.72
N ILE A 30 -0.21 -7.12 -12.88
CA ILE A 30 -1.30 -6.68 -12.00
C ILE A 30 -2.59 -6.73 -12.81
N LEU A 31 -3.62 -7.35 -12.25
CA LEU A 31 -5.00 -7.22 -12.71
C LEU A 31 -5.75 -6.44 -11.63
N ASP A 32 -6.20 -5.24 -11.97
CA ASP A 32 -6.67 -4.26 -11.00
C ASP A 32 -8.09 -3.80 -11.32
N ASP A 33 -8.89 -3.54 -10.30
CA ASP A 33 -10.22 -2.94 -10.38
C ASP A 33 -10.33 -1.86 -9.30
N GLY A 34 -10.53 -0.61 -9.71
CA GLY A 34 -10.42 0.56 -8.83
C GLY A 34 -9.01 1.19 -8.79
N GLY A 35 -7.95 0.41 -9.00
CA GLY A 35 -6.59 0.94 -9.20
C GLY A 35 -5.71 1.01 -7.95
N ASP A 36 -6.14 0.47 -6.81
CA ASP A 36 -5.42 0.60 -5.53
C ASP A 36 -4.12 -0.22 -5.49
N ALA A 37 -4.08 -1.38 -6.15
CA ALA A 37 -2.84 -2.15 -6.27
C ALA A 37 -1.81 -1.36 -7.10
N THR A 38 -2.27 -0.74 -8.18
CA THR A 38 -1.48 0.15 -9.03
C THR A 38 -1.01 1.39 -8.25
N LEU A 39 -1.90 2.02 -7.48
CA LEU A 39 -1.60 3.19 -6.65
C LEU A 39 -0.51 2.89 -5.63
N LEU A 40 -0.61 1.76 -4.92
CA LEU A 40 0.35 1.34 -3.90
C LEU A 40 1.77 1.23 -4.49
N VAL A 41 1.91 0.57 -5.64
CA VAL A 41 3.21 0.42 -6.33
C VAL A 41 3.75 1.78 -6.78
N HIS A 42 2.92 2.61 -7.41
CA HIS A 42 3.37 3.90 -7.93
C HIS A 42 3.78 4.88 -6.82
N LYS A 43 3.00 4.97 -5.74
CA LYS A 43 3.31 5.85 -4.61
C LYS A 43 4.43 5.31 -3.74
N GLY A 44 4.50 4.00 -3.53
CA GLY A 44 5.64 3.35 -2.88
C GLY A 44 6.93 3.73 -3.59
N ARG A 45 7.00 3.57 -4.92
CA ARG A 45 8.18 3.94 -5.69
C ARG A 45 8.48 5.46 -5.66
N GLU A 46 7.45 6.29 -5.74
CA GLU A 46 7.60 7.75 -5.65
C GLU A 46 8.25 8.17 -4.32
N TYR A 47 7.78 7.61 -3.21
CA TYR A 47 8.25 7.96 -1.87
C TYR A 47 9.58 7.31 -1.52
N GLU A 48 9.84 6.08 -1.98
CA GLU A 48 11.16 5.45 -1.93
C GLU A 48 12.22 6.35 -2.61
N GLN A 49 11.91 6.88 -3.80
CA GLN A 49 12.82 7.79 -4.52
C GLN A 49 13.03 9.14 -3.82
N LYS A 50 12.02 9.62 -3.08
CA LYS A 50 12.13 10.83 -2.27
C LYS A 50 12.84 10.59 -0.94
N GLY A 51 12.89 9.33 -0.49
CA GLY A 51 13.42 8.93 0.80
C GLY A 51 12.49 9.19 1.99
N GLU A 52 11.23 9.58 1.74
CA GLU A 52 10.24 9.83 2.77
C GLU A 52 8.81 9.66 2.24
N VAL A 53 7.91 9.18 3.11
CA VAL A 53 6.46 9.20 2.91
C VAL A 53 5.91 10.43 3.64
N PRO A 54 5.07 11.26 3.00
CA PRO A 54 4.54 12.46 3.63
C PRO A 54 3.69 12.13 4.88
N GLU A 55 3.58 13.10 5.77
CA GLU A 55 2.58 13.07 6.84
C GLU A 55 1.20 13.41 6.28
N ALA A 56 0.16 12.76 6.83
CA ALA A 56 -1.22 13.06 6.50
C ALA A 56 -1.60 14.46 7.03
N GLN A 57 -2.48 15.14 6.29
CA GLN A 57 -3.01 16.46 6.63
C GLN A 57 -4.39 16.34 7.29
N GLU A 58 -4.86 17.39 7.98
CA GLU A 58 -6.15 17.36 8.70
C GLU A 58 -7.34 17.20 7.75
N GLU A 59 -7.21 17.70 6.52
CA GLU A 59 -8.21 17.58 5.45
C GLU A 59 -8.19 16.25 4.69
N ASP A 60 -7.19 15.40 4.93
CA ASP A 60 -7.08 14.11 4.25
C ASP A 60 -8.16 13.14 4.72
N SER A 61 -8.52 12.18 3.86
CA SER A 61 -9.44 11.12 4.26
C SER A 61 -8.78 10.15 5.25
N GLU A 62 -9.61 9.50 6.06
CA GLU A 62 -9.19 8.40 6.93
C GLU A 62 -8.44 7.32 6.14
N GLU A 63 -8.96 6.95 4.97
CA GLU A 63 -8.33 5.97 4.09
C GLU A 63 -6.96 6.41 3.57
N TRP A 64 -6.79 7.69 3.22
CA TRP A 64 -5.51 8.21 2.79
C TRP A 64 -4.48 8.19 3.92
N THR A 65 -4.92 8.47 5.15
CA THR A 65 -4.07 8.38 6.33
C THR A 65 -3.56 6.94 6.52
N VAL A 66 -4.46 5.95 6.49
CA VAL A 66 -4.12 4.52 6.59
C VAL A 66 -3.21 4.07 5.44
N PHE A 67 -3.44 4.57 4.22
CA PHE A 67 -2.59 4.29 3.06
C PHE A 67 -1.15 4.80 3.27
N LEU A 68 -0.97 6.04 3.75
CA LEU A 68 0.34 6.59 4.04
C LEU A 68 1.05 5.83 5.18
N GLU A 69 0.33 5.43 6.21
CA GLU A 69 0.88 4.58 7.29
C GLU A 69 1.33 3.21 6.76
N THR A 70 0.56 2.61 5.86
CA THR A 70 0.91 1.34 5.19
C THR A 70 2.20 1.49 4.38
N LEU A 71 2.34 2.57 3.61
CA LEU A 71 3.55 2.85 2.85
C LEU A 71 4.77 3.10 3.73
N LYS A 72 4.63 3.87 4.82
CA LYS A 72 5.71 4.09 5.79
C LYS A 72 6.23 2.77 6.32
N LYS A 73 5.33 1.93 6.82
CA LYS A 73 5.68 0.61 7.35
C LYS A 73 6.33 -0.28 6.28
N SER A 74 5.81 -0.28 5.06
CA SER A 74 6.38 -1.08 3.96
C SER A 74 7.82 -0.71 3.66
N LEU A 75 8.14 0.58 3.62
CA LEU A 75 9.50 1.08 3.33
C LEU A 75 10.44 0.93 4.52
N ASP A 76 9.93 0.97 5.76
CA ASP A 76 10.73 0.67 6.95
C ASP A 76 11.11 -0.82 7.02
N ASP A 77 10.16 -1.72 6.69
CA ASP A 77 10.38 -3.17 6.71
C ASP A 77 11.26 -3.65 5.54
N ASN A 78 11.11 -3.03 4.35
CA ASN A 78 11.86 -3.35 3.13
C ASN A 78 12.18 -2.07 2.32
N PRO A 79 13.30 -1.38 2.63
CA PRO A 79 13.69 -0.12 1.99
C PRO A 79 14.18 -0.28 0.55
#